data_AF-A0A1C6DDM4-F1
#
_entry.id   AF-A0A1C6DDM4-F1
#
_cell.length_a   1.000
_cell.length_b   1.000
_cell.length_c   1.000
_cell.angle_alpha   90.00
_cell.angle_beta   90.00
_cell.angle_gamma   90.00
#
_symmetry.space_group_name_H-M   'P 1'
#
loop_
_entity.id
_entity.type
_entity.pdbx_description
1 polymer ?
#
loop_
_entity_poly.entity_id
_entity_poly.type
_entity_poly.pdbx_seq_one_letter_code
_entity_poly.pdbx_strand_id
1 'polypeptide(L)'
;MKHKEENDRVKNIGTYIETIKNLTNNISENTVVVYRGENVYYPTYCQPNLFRNNYFKNNKYFERNLLDEMRSNRLTNGNTYLETAVDAQHGGFPSRLLDVTYNSLIALYFAITPSIKKEEWINDGKDGYVYVYYIKNLFCPSANNINELFDGIVNRKTKWMCDNTIFQRNHKLIDHIKINNRIIAQQGAFILFQGDEVSPIQNSDYKTIVIDGASKEDMRNDLKRLFGIHSGSIYPEIDNLVKDIEVKSDRINNNEFSLDNELDLVINNLTREINYFKEKIIDCSNKFDKDKNEELIDQMIKIIMDSERCISYYKEELKELKLYECHNLNIDSTIINYNKLVYEFVDYIEICIEDFDIEVNIENLKV
;
A
#
# COMPACT_ATOMS: atom_id res chain seq x y z
N MET A 1 -16.60 6.25 -26.96
CA MET A 1 -15.19 6.01 -26.56
C MET A 1 -14.59 5.07 -27.59
N LYS A 2 -13.58 5.51 -28.34
CA LYS A 2 -12.80 4.61 -29.22
C LYS A 2 -12.04 3.64 -28.31
N HIS A 3 -12.10 2.34 -28.62
CA HIS A 3 -11.20 1.36 -28.04
C HIS A 3 -9.77 1.86 -28.22
N LYS A 4 -9.08 2.20 -27.13
CA LYS A 4 -7.62 2.37 -27.14
C LYS A 4 -7.02 1.02 -27.51
N GLU A 5 -6.05 1.03 -28.43
CA GLU A 5 -5.36 -0.19 -28.89
C GLU A 5 -4.68 -0.91 -27.71
N GLU A 6 -4.41 -2.22 -27.85
CA GLU A 6 -3.74 -3.03 -26.82
C GLU A 6 -2.41 -2.47 -26.31
N ASN A 7 -1.75 -1.64 -27.11
CA ASN A 7 -0.48 -1.00 -26.79
C ASN A 7 -0.60 0.21 -25.85
N ASP A 8 -1.79 0.74 -25.59
CA ASP A 8 -2.00 1.92 -24.73
C ASP A 8 -2.32 1.57 -23.26
N ARG A 9 -2.39 0.28 -22.92
CA ARG A 9 -2.69 -0.19 -21.56
C ARG A 9 -1.45 -0.17 -20.68
N VAL A 10 -1.63 0.32 -19.46
CA VAL A 10 -0.60 0.26 -18.42
C VAL A 10 -0.58 -1.14 -17.82
N LYS A 11 0.59 -1.80 -17.88
CA LYS A 11 0.79 -3.20 -17.46
C LYS A 11 1.64 -3.36 -16.19
N ASN A 12 2.21 -2.29 -15.66
CA ASN A 12 3.00 -2.31 -14.43
C ASN A 12 3.02 -0.93 -13.75
N ILE A 13 3.46 -0.88 -12.49
CA ILE A 13 3.47 0.35 -11.70
C ILE A 13 4.48 1.37 -12.24
N GLY A 14 5.62 0.94 -12.79
CA GLY A 14 6.63 1.85 -13.36
C GLY A 14 6.05 2.69 -14.51
N THR A 15 5.42 2.04 -15.48
CA THR A 15 4.73 2.70 -16.60
C THR A 15 3.56 3.57 -16.11
N TYR A 16 2.85 3.15 -15.05
CA TYR A 16 1.81 3.96 -14.42
C TYR A 16 2.36 5.29 -13.90
N ILE A 17 3.45 5.25 -13.13
CA ILE A 17 4.09 6.44 -12.54
C ILE A 17 4.57 7.38 -13.64
N GLU A 18 5.20 6.85 -14.70
CA GLU A 18 5.62 7.65 -15.85
C GLU A 18 4.43 8.32 -16.56
N THR A 19 3.33 7.58 -16.74
CA THR A 19 2.10 8.12 -17.32
C THR A 19 1.54 9.27 -16.47
N ILE A 20 1.50 9.12 -15.15
CA ILE A 20 1.05 10.16 -14.23
C ILE A 20 1.95 11.40 -14.34
N LYS A 21 3.28 11.23 -14.29
CA LYS A 21 4.24 12.33 -14.47
C LYS A 21 3.97 13.12 -15.75
N ASN A 22 3.81 12.42 -16.88
CA ASN A 22 3.54 13.05 -18.17
C ASN A 22 2.22 13.83 -18.18
N LEU A 23 1.18 13.32 -17.51
CA LEU A 23 -0.11 13.99 -17.37
C LEU A 23 -0.08 15.19 -16.42
N THR A 24 0.93 15.30 -15.55
CA THR A 24 1.02 16.36 -14.54
C THR A 24 2.09 17.41 -14.79
N ASN A 25 3.07 17.18 -15.67
CA ASN A 25 4.23 18.05 -15.87
C ASN A 25 3.92 19.49 -16.34
N ASN A 26 2.76 19.74 -16.98
CA ASN A 26 2.40 21.05 -17.56
C ASN A 26 1.11 21.64 -16.99
N ILE A 27 0.78 21.30 -15.74
CA ILE A 27 -0.41 21.83 -15.08
C ILE A 27 -0.09 23.23 -14.52
N SER A 28 -1.02 24.17 -14.66
CA SER A 28 -0.90 25.50 -14.05
C SER A 28 -0.82 25.40 -12.52
N GLU A 29 -0.02 26.26 -11.88
CA GLU A 29 0.21 26.26 -10.42
C GLU A 29 -1.08 26.27 -9.56
N ASN A 30 -2.16 26.88 -10.06
CA ASN A 30 -3.45 26.98 -9.34
C ASN A 30 -4.41 25.81 -9.59
N THR A 31 -3.93 24.66 -10.07
CA THR A 31 -4.78 23.48 -10.32
C THR A 31 -4.44 22.35 -9.37
N VAL A 32 -5.46 21.86 -8.69
CA VAL A 32 -5.40 20.68 -7.82
C VAL A 32 -5.66 19.44 -8.66
N VAL A 33 -4.82 18.43 -8.47
CA VAL A 33 -4.95 17.12 -9.15
C VAL A 33 -5.48 16.10 -8.17
N VAL A 34 -6.57 15.43 -8.54
CA VAL A 34 -7.14 14.32 -7.78
C VAL A 34 -7.46 13.16 -8.70
N TYR A 35 -7.50 11.97 -8.13
CA TYR A 35 -7.56 10.72 -8.87
C TYR A 35 -8.75 9.88 -8.42
N ARG A 36 -9.28 9.05 -9.32
CA ARG A 36 -10.29 8.03 -8.97
C ARG A 36 -10.00 6.75 -9.72
N GLY A 37 -9.96 5.64 -9.00
CA GLY A 37 -9.92 4.30 -9.60
C GLY A 37 -11.29 3.69 -9.73
N GLU A 38 -11.54 3.00 -10.84
CA GLU A 38 -12.66 2.10 -11.02
C GLU A 38 -12.16 0.79 -11.61
N ASN A 39 -12.47 -0.30 -10.94
CA ASN A 39 -11.87 -1.60 -11.22
C ASN A 39 -12.38 -2.29 -12.50
N VAL A 40 -13.43 -1.76 -13.11
CA VAL A 40 -13.96 -2.17 -14.42
C VAL A 40 -14.62 -0.97 -15.08
N TYR A 41 -15.00 -1.11 -16.35
CA TYR A 41 -15.87 -0.14 -16.99
C TYR A 41 -17.28 -0.21 -16.40
N TYR A 42 -17.79 0.92 -15.92
CA TYR A 42 -19.16 1.07 -15.48
C TYR A 42 -19.91 2.01 -16.43
N PRO A 43 -21.17 1.72 -16.84
CA PRO A 43 -21.97 2.67 -17.59
C PRO A 43 -22.22 4.00 -16.85
N THR A 44 -22.19 3.95 -15.52
CA THR A 44 -22.32 5.09 -14.59
C THR A 44 -20.98 5.46 -13.96
N TYR A 45 -19.89 5.36 -14.73
CA TYR A 45 -18.55 5.73 -14.28
C TYR A 45 -18.53 7.17 -13.74
N CYS A 46 -17.74 7.40 -12.68
CA CYS A 46 -17.56 8.74 -12.09
C CYS A 46 -18.87 9.43 -11.67
N GLN A 47 -19.93 8.66 -11.39
CA GLN A 47 -21.21 9.16 -10.92
C GLN A 47 -21.44 8.78 -9.45
N PRO A 48 -21.84 9.72 -8.57
CA PRO A 48 -22.23 9.40 -7.20
C PRO A 48 -23.38 8.40 -7.13
N ASN A 49 -23.41 7.57 -6.09
CA ASN A 49 -24.38 6.50 -5.94
C ASN A 49 -25.84 7.01 -5.80
N LEU A 50 -26.04 8.22 -5.27
CA LEU A 50 -27.37 8.84 -5.15
C LEU A 50 -28.07 9.00 -6.50
N PHE A 51 -27.33 9.28 -7.58
CA PHE A 51 -27.91 9.46 -8.91
C PHE A 51 -28.03 8.17 -9.71
N ARG A 52 -27.43 7.07 -9.25
CA ARG A 52 -27.48 5.78 -9.96
C ARG A 52 -28.85 5.12 -9.87
N ASN A 53 -29.60 5.48 -8.83
CA ASN A 53 -30.96 5.03 -8.59
C ASN A 53 -31.94 6.20 -8.77
N ASN A 54 -33.19 5.91 -9.12
CA ASN A 54 -34.23 6.92 -9.34
C ASN A 54 -34.82 7.49 -8.03
N TYR A 55 -34.01 7.74 -6.99
CA TYR A 55 -34.50 8.18 -5.66
C TYR A 55 -35.32 9.47 -5.74
N PHE A 56 -34.84 10.47 -6.49
CA PHE A 56 -35.51 11.77 -6.64
C PHE A 56 -36.81 11.73 -7.45
N LYS A 57 -37.00 10.72 -8.31
CA LYS A 57 -38.28 10.54 -9.01
C LYS A 57 -39.39 10.14 -8.04
N ASN A 58 -39.04 9.36 -7.01
CA ASN A 58 -40.01 8.87 -6.02
C ASN A 58 -40.21 9.88 -4.88
N ASN A 59 -39.13 10.50 -4.40
CA ASN A 59 -39.19 11.46 -3.30
C ASN A 59 -38.09 12.52 -3.45
N LYS A 60 -38.50 13.77 -3.74
CA LYS A 60 -37.57 14.91 -3.88
C LYS A 60 -36.82 15.28 -2.60
N TYR A 61 -37.29 14.83 -1.44
CA TYR A 61 -36.65 15.01 -0.12
C TYR A 61 -35.93 13.75 0.35
N PHE A 62 -35.73 12.74 -0.50
CA PHE A 62 -35.10 11.47 -0.12
C PHE A 62 -33.77 11.67 0.59
N GLU A 63 -32.87 12.48 0.04
CA GLU A 63 -31.55 12.73 0.65
C GLU A 63 -31.68 13.41 2.02
N ARG A 64 -32.54 14.43 2.16
CA ARG A 64 -32.79 15.06 3.46
C ARG A 64 -33.27 14.04 4.49
N ASN A 65 -34.29 13.27 4.12
CA ASN A 65 -34.87 12.26 5.00
C ASN A 65 -33.81 11.22 5.40
N LEU A 66 -32.97 10.77 4.46
CA LEU A 66 -31.88 9.85 4.73
C LEU A 66 -30.89 10.42 5.76
N LEU A 67 -30.43 11.65 5.56
CA LEU A 67 -29.47 12.29 6.45
C LEU A 67 -30.07 12.58 7.84
N ASP A 68 -31.34 12.99 7.90
CA ASP A 68 -32.06 13.19 9.17
C ASP A 68 -32.25 11.87 9.93
N GLU A 69 -32.60 10.78 9.23
CA GLU A 69 -32.69 9.44 9.82
C GLU A 69 -31.33 8.95 10.34
N MET A 70 -30.24 9.18 9.61
CA MET A 70 -28.89 8.85 10.08
C MET A 70 -28.55 9.58 11.39
N ARG A 71 -28.89 10.86 11.50
CA ARG A 71 -28.69 11.64 12.73
C ARG A 71 -29.56 11.15 13.88
N SER A 72 -30.84 10.90 13.61
CA SER A 72 -31.80 10.38 14.60
C SER A 72 -31.34 9.05 15.19
N ASN A 73 -30.78 8.18 14.34
CA ASN A 73 -30.23 6.89 14.73
C ASN A 73 -28.76 6.94 15.20
N ARG A 74 -28.18 8.14 15.37
CA ARG A 74 -26.80 8.36 15.87
C ARG A 74 -25.73 7.62 15.05
N LEU A 75 -25.94 7.53 13.73
CA LEU A 75 -24.99 6.93 12.78
C LEU A 75 -23.93 7.93 12.29
N THR A 76 -23.96 9.17 12.77
CA THR A 76 -23.04 10.25 12.41
C THR A 76 -22.80 11.12 13.65
N ASN A 77 -21.60 11.69 13.75
CA ASN A 77 -21.28 12.76 14.71
C ASN A 77 -21.24 14.14 14.02
N GLY A 78 -21.58 14.20 12.73
CA GLY A 78 -21.57 15.42 11.93
C GLY A 78 -22.68 16.38 12.35
N ASN A 79 -22.29 17.65 12.54
CA ASN A 79 -23.19 18.73 12.91
C ASN A 79 -23.90 19.34 11.69
N THR A 80 -23.28 19.27 10.51
CA THR A 80 -23.83 19.82 9.26
C THR A 80 -24.30 18.72 8.30
N TYR A 81 -25.18 19.07 7.36
CA TYR A 81 -25.68 18.05 6.41
C TYR A 81 -24.57 17.52 5.52
N LEU A 82 -23.56 18.35 5.22
CA LEU A 82 -22.38 17.93 4.50
C LEU A 82 -21.56 16.92 5.30
N GLU A 83 -21.30 17.19 6.59
CA GLU A 83 -20.59 16.24 7.46
C GLU A 83 -21.34 14.90 7.55
N THR A 84 -22.67 14.94 7.74
CA THR A 84 -23.49 13.72 7.71
C THR A 84 -23.43 13.00 6.37
N ALA A 85 -23.36 13.73 5.24
CA ALA A 85 -23.24 13.12 3.92
C ALA A 85 -21.87 12.49 3.66
N VAL A 86 -20.80 13.04 4.25
CA VAL A 86 -19.46 12.43 4.24
C VAL A 86 -19.50 11.09 5.00
N ASP A 87 -20.11 11.06 6.19
CA ASP A 87 -20.32 9.82 6.94
C ASP A 87 -21.22 8.83 6.20
N ALA A 88 -22.25 9.32 5.49
CA ALA A 88 -23.14 8.52 4.66
C ALA A 88 -22.37 7.79 3.56
N GLN A 89 -21.51 8.51 2.84
CA GLN A 89 -20.66 7.95 1.80
C GLN A 89 -19.74 6.84 2.35
N HIS A 90 -19.16 7.07 3.53
CA HIS A 90 -18.32 6.09 4.20
C HIS A 90 -19.09 4.82 4.61
N GLY A 91 -20.27 5.00 5.21
CA GLY A 91 -21.16 3.92 5.65
C GLY A 91 -21.87 3.17 4.51
N GLY A 92 -21.66 3.57 3.26
CA GLY A 92 -22.26 2.94 2.08
C GLY A 92 -23.69 3.40 1.78
N PHE A 93 -24.15 4.46 2.43
CA PHE A 93 -25.44 5.09 2.12
C PHE A 93 -25.35 5.90 0.82
N PRO A 94 -26.48 6.15 0.13
CA PRO A 94 -26.53 7.05 -1.01
C PRO A 94 -26.10 8.49 -0.65
N SER A 95 -25.16 9.05 -1.41
CA SER A 95 -24.71 10.44 -1.31
C SER A 95 -24.47 11.07 -2.69
N ARG A 96 -24.54 12.40 -2.76
CA ARG A 96 -24.17 13.19 -3.94
C ARG A 96 -22.67 13.45 -4.07
N LEU A 97 -21.86 12.85 -3.20
CA LEU A 97 -20.41 12.99 -3.17
C LEU A 97 -19.76 11.87 -3.98
N LEU A 98 -18.80 12.22 -4.82
CA LEU A 98 -17.97 11.27 -5.54
C LEU A 98 -16.60 11.18 -4.86
N ASP A 99 -16.21 9.97 -4.45
CA ASP A 99 -14.88 9.75 -3.86
C ASP A 99 -13.77 9.99 -4.88
N VAL A 100 -12.78 10.78 -4.49
CA VAL A 100 -11.50 10.97 -5.17
C VAL A 100 -10.37 10.91 -4.14
N THR A 101 -9.13 10.79 -4.59
CA THR A 101 -7.94 10.74 -3.72
C THR A 101 -6.86 11.67 -4.25
N TYR A 102 -6.06 12.25 -3.38
CA TYR A 102 -4.85 12.98 -3.76
C TYR A 102 -3.70 12.06 -4.17
N ASN A 103 -3.82 10.75 -3.94
CA ASN A 103 -2.76 9.78 -4.20
C ASN A 103 -3.07 8.91 -5.41
N SER A 104 -2.25 9.04 -6.46
CA SER A 104 -2.41 8.29 -7.69
C SER A 104 -2.26 6.78 -7.49
N LEU A 105 -1.46 6.30 -6.54
CA LEU A 105 -1.32 4.86 -6.26
C LEU A 105 -2.52 4.29 -5.51
N ILE A 106 -3.19 5.10 -4.67
CA ILE A 106 -4.46 4.70 -4.06
C ILE A 106 -5.57 4.61 -5.12
N ALA A 107 -5.59 5.54 -6.08
CA ALA A 107 -6.50 5.42 -7.22
C ALA A 107 -6.18 4.19 -8.08
N LEU A 108 -4.90 3.86 -8.28
CA LEU A 108 -4.50 2.64 -8.95
C LEU A 108 -5.02 1.40 -8.22
N TYR A 109 -4.87 1.35 -6.89
CA TYR A 109 -5.43 0.29 -6.06
C TYR A 109 -6.94 0.10 -6.32
N PHE A 110 -7.73 1.18 -6.33
CA PHE A 110 -9.16 1.09 -6.65
C PHE A 110 -9.47 0.71 -8.11
N ALA A 111 -8.52 0.91 -9.03
CA ALA A 111 -8.62 0.49 -10.43
C ALA A 111 -8.27 -0.98 -10.65
N ILE A 112 -7.59 -1.63 -9.69
CA ILE A 112 -7.16 -3.03 -9.83
C ILE A 112 -7.75 -3.95 -8.77
N THR A 113 -8.34 -3.42 -7.70
CA THR A 113 -8.92 -4.20 -6.61
C THR A 113 -10.43 -3.98 -6.53
N PRO A 114 -11.25 -5.05 -6.46
CA PRO A 114 -12.69 -4.93 -6.23
C PRO A 114 -13.04 -4.45 -4.83
N SER A 115 -14.35 -4.23 -4.62
CA SER A 115 -14.87 -3.94 -3.28
C SER A 115 -14.44 -5.04 -2.31
N ILE A 116 -14.05 -4.65 -1.10
CA ILE A 116 -13.62 -5.55 -0.02
C ILE A 116 -14.62 -6.68 0.33
N LYS A 117 -15.90 -6.52 -0.07
CA LYS A 117 -16.95 -7.54 0.07
C LYS A 117 -16.91 -8.63 -0.99
N LYS A 118 -15.97 -8.58 -1.93
CA LYS A 118 -15.82 -9.51 -3.06
C LYS A 118 -14.41 -10.05 -3.07
N GLU A 119 -14.27 -11.25 -3.62
CA GLU A 119 -12.97 -11.85 -3.87
C GLU A 119 -12.09 -10.96 -4.77
N GLU A 120 -10.80 -10.82 -4.42
CA GLU A 120 -9.87 -9.89 -5.07
C GLU A 120 -9.71 -10.15 -6.58
N TRP A 121 -9.74 -11.41 -6.98
CA TRP A 121 -9.58 -11.86 -8.38
C TRP A 121 -10.82 -11.72 -9.27
N ILE A 122 -11.99 -11.33 -8.75
CA ILE A 122 -13.27 -11.45 -9.47
C ILE A 122 -13.33 -10.62 -10.77
N ASN A 123 -12.50 -9.59 -10.87
CA ASN A 123 -12.41 -8.68 -12.00
C ASN A 123 -11.02 -8.70 -12.68
N ASP A 124 -10.22 -9.72 -12.40
CA ASP A 124 -8.98 -9.96 -13.14
C ASP A 124 -9.33 -10.37 -14.58
N GLY A 125 -8.47 -10.01 -15.52
CA GLY A 125 -8.74 -10.12 -16.97
C GLY A 125 -9.68 -9.05 -17.54
N LYS A 126 -10.29 -8.18 -16.72
CA LYS A 126 -11.03 -6.99 -17.17
C LYS A 126 -10.23 -5.74 -16.90
N ASP A 127 -10.19 -4.81 -17.85
CA ASP A 127 -9.45 -3.55 -17.70
C ASP A 127 -9.94 -2.72 -16.50
N GLY A 128 -8.98 -2.10 -15.81
CA GLY A 128 -9.21 -1.07 -14.80
C GLY A 128 -9.09 0.33 -15.39
N TYR A 129 -9.61 1.33 -14.67
CA TYR A 129 -9.61 2.72 -15.10
C TYR A 129 -9.18 3.65 -13.98
N VAL A 130 -8.18 4.49 -14.25
CA VAL A 130 -7.86 5.64 -13.40
C VAL A 130 -8.26 6.92 -14.11
N TYR A 131 -9.06 7.73 -13.44
CA TYR A 131 -9.47 9.06 -13.88
C TYR A 131 -8.63 10.10 -13.15
N VAL A 132 -7.96 10.98 -13.91
CA VAL A 132 -7.12 12.07 -13.42
C VAL A 132 -7.87 13.38 -13.61
N TYR A 133 -8.31 14.03 -12.53
CA TYR A 133 -9.06 15.28 -12.57
C TYR A 133 -8.17 16.50 -12.35
N TYR A 134 -8.47 17.59 -13.05
CA TYR A 134 -7.77 18.86 -12.97
C TYR A 134 -8.75 19.93 -12.49
N ILE A 135 -8.72 20.26 -11.19
CA ILE A 135 -9.73 21.12 -10.57
C ILE A 135 -9.07 22.39 -10.03
N LYS A 136 -9.57 23.56 -10.43
CA LYS A 136 -9.00 24.86 -10.04
C LYS A 136 -9.29 25.26 -8.60
N ASN A 137 -10.49 24.95 -8.11
CA ASN A 137 -10.97 25.45 -6.82
C ASN A 137 -11.20 24.30 -5.86
N LEU A 138 -10.48 24.36 -4.72
CA LEU A 138 -10.70 23.52 -3.56
C LEU A 138 -11.57 24.27 -2.55
N PHE A 139 -12.57 23.59 -1.99
CA PHE A 139 -13.46 24.15 -0.99
C PHE A 139 -13.29 23.45 0.36
N CYS A 140 -13.20 24.25 1.42
CA CYS A 140 -13.13 23.74 2.79
C CYS A 140 -14.52 23.23 3.22
N PRO A 141 -14.62 22.00 3.74
CA PRO A 141 -15.89 21.42 4.19
C PRO A 141 -16.54 22.18 5.35
N SER A 142 -15.74 22.85 6.20
CA SER A 142 -16.23 23.63 7.33
C SER A 142 -16.56 25.09 6.97
N ALA A 143 -16.39 25.51 5.71
CA ALA A 143 -16.68 26.88 5.30
C ALA A 143 -18.19 27.11 5.12
N ASN A 144 -18.66 28.31 5.50
CA ASN A 144 -20.09 28.67 5.45
C ASN A 144 -20.65 28.58 4.03
N ASN A 145 -19.92 29.03 3.02
CA ASN A 145 -20.37 29.03 1.62
C ASN A 145 -20.74 27.62 1.11
N ILE A 146 -20.00 26.58 1.53
CA ILE A 146 -20.28 25.20 1.16
C ILE A 146 -21.40 24.61 2.01
N ASN A 147 -21.41 24.89 3.31
CA ASN A 147 -22.47 24.39 4.19
C ASN A 147 -23.84 24.97 3.82
N GLU A 148 -23.91 26.27 3.54
CA GLU A 148 -25.13 26.94 3.04
C GLU A 148 -25.55 26.42 1.67
N LEU A 149 -24.60 26.16 0.77
CA LEU A 149 -24.88 25.53 -0.51
C LEU A 149 -25.52 24.16 -0.32
N PHE A 150 -24.88 23.29 0.47
CA PHE A 150 -25.35 21.92 0.70
C PHE A 150 -26.72 21.92 1.40
N ASP A 151 -26.90 22.75 2.43
CA ASP A 151 -28.17 22.96 3.11
C ASP A 151 -29.25 23.46 2.14
N GLY A 152 -28.92 24.43 1.29
CA GLY A 152 -29.83 24.97 0.28
C GLY A 152 -30.30 23.92 -0.73
N ILE A 153 -29.44 22.96 -1.09
CA ILE A 153 -29.79 21.82 -1.94
C ILE A 153 -30.69 20.84 -1.18
N VAL A 154 -30.23 20.33 -0.03
CA VAL A 154 -30.90 19.27 0.73
C VAL A 154 -32.28 19.72 1.23
N ASN A 155 -32.37 20.94 1.77
CA ASN A 155 -33.63 21.53 2.21
C ASN A 155 -34.46 22.14 1.08
N ARG A 156 -33.91 22.19 -0.14
CA ARG A 156 -34.54 22.82 -1.31
C ARG A 156 -34.96 24.28 -1.06
N LYS A 157 -34.21 25.02 -0.22
CA LYS A 157 -34.50 26.41 0.15
C LYS A 157 -34.27 27.38 -1.02
N THR A 158 -33.41 26.99 -1.96
CA THR A 158 -32.90 27.88 -3.01
C THR A 158 -33.52 27.54 -4.36
N LYS A 159 -34.71 28.12 -4.62
CA LYS A 159 -35.51 27.83 -5.83
C LYS A 159 -34.74 28.06 -7.13
N TRP A 160 -33.98 29.15 -7.25
CA TRP A 160 -33.21 29.44 -8.45
C TRP A 160 -32.13 28.38 -8.74
N MET A 161 -31.63 27.68 -7.73
CA MET A 161 -30.67 26.58 -7.91
C MET A 161 -31.38 25.25 -8.21
N CYS A 162 -32.48 24.96 -7.50
CA CYS A 162 -33.21 23.70 -7.66
C CYS A 162 -33.97 23.61 -8.99
N ASP A 163 -34.47 24.74 -9.49
CA ASP A 163 -35.32 24.79 -10.69
C ASP A 163 -34.50 24.95 -12.00
N ASN A 164 -33.20 25.22 -11.91
CA ASN A 164 -32.34 25.45 -13.09
C ASN A 164 -31.20 24.44 -13.18
N THR A 165 -31.14 23.73 -14.30
CA THR A 165 -30.14 22.67 -14.53
C THR A 165 -28.72 23.18 -14.76
N ILE A 166 -28.55 24.48 -15.07
CA ILE A 166 -27.23 25.05 -15.37
C ILE A 166 -26.24 24.92 -14.20
N PHE A 167 -26.74 24.97 -12.96
CA PHE A 167 -25.91 24.86 -11.76
C PHE A 167 -25.41 23.43 -11.49
N GLN A 168 -26.02 22.41 -12.13
CA GLN A 168 -25.58 21.02 -12.01
C GLN A 168 -24.18 20.78 -12.59
N ARG A 169 -23.72 21.69 -13.47
CA ARG A 169 -22.38 21.66 -14.07
C ARG A 169 -21.28 22.17 -13.13
N ASN A 170 -21.65 22.80 -12.01
CA ASN A 170 -20.70 23.38 -11.06
C ASN A 170 -20.20 22.32 -10.08
N HIS A 171 -19.40 21.37 -10.55
CA HIS A 171 -18.77 20.38 -9.68
C HIS A 171 -17.77 21.06 -8.74
N LYS A 172 -17.80 20.71 -7.45
CA LYS A 172 -16.94 21.33 -6.43
C LYS A 172 -16.08 20.27 -5.75
N LEU A 173 -14.76 20.45 -5.77
CA LEU A 173 -13.86 19.64 -4.97
C LEU A 173 -13.92 20.12 -3.53
N ILE A 174 -14.36 19.24 -2.64
CA ILE A 174 -14.42 19.44 -1.20
C ILE A 174 -13.27 18.66 -0.58
N ASP A 175 -12.48 19.34 0.24
CA ASP A 175 -11.38 18.69 0.94
C ASP A 175 -11.89 17.73 2.04
N HIS A 176 -11.04 16.82 2.49
CA HIS A 176 -11.37 15.91 3.56
C HIS A 176 -11.52 16.60 4.92
N ILE A 177 -12.41 16.04 5.74
CA ILE A 177 -12.46 16.31 7.17
C ILE A 177 -11.65 15.21 7.86
N LYS A 178 -10.58 15.57 8.57
CA LYS A 178 -9.67 14.63 9.27
C LYS A 178 -10.28 13.97 10.52
N ILE A 179 -11.58 13.63 10.48
CA ILE A 179 -12.27 12.93 11.56
C ILE A 179 -12.29 11.42 11.32
N ASN A 180 -12.26 10.98 10.05
CA ASN A 180 -12.41 9.58 9.70
C ASN A 180 -11.08 8.94 9.25
N ASN A 181 -10.66 7.90 9.98
CA ASN A 181 -9.42 7.15 9.70
C ASN A 181 -9.36 6.59 8.28
N ARG A 182 -10.48 6.14 7.72
CA ARG A 182 -10.53 5.65 6.34
C ARG A 182 -10.33 6.75 5.32
N ILE A 183 -10.91 7.94 5.53
CA ILE A 183 -10.69 9.08 4.63
C ILE A 183 -9.21 9.50 4.66
N ILE A 184 -8.60 9.50 5.85
CA ILE A 184 -7.16 9.80 6.02
C ILE A 184 -6.31 8.76 5.30
N ALA A 185 -6.57 7.47 5.53
CA ALA A 185 -5.86 6.35 4.90
C ALA A 185 -5.95 6.38 3.37
N GLN A 186 -7.12 6.75 2.85
CA GLN A 186 -7.38 6.89 1.41
C GLN A 186 -6.83 8.19 0.81
N GLN A 187 -6.32 9.10 1.66
CA GLN A 187 -5.98 10.48 1.28
C GLN A 187 -7.10 11.10 0.45
N GLY A 188 -8.33 10.87 0.91
CA GLY A 188 -9.55 11.11 0.17
C GLY A 188 -9.90 12.59 0.06
N ALA A 189 -10.76 12.90 -0.91
CA ALA A 189 -11.51 14.13 -1.05
C ALA A 189 -12.81 13.80 -1.80
N PHE A 190 -13.69 14.79 -1.95
CA PHE A 190 -14.99 14.55 -2.58
C PHE A 190 -15.26 15.54 -3.70
N ILE A 191 -15.82 15.07 -4.81
CA ILE A 191 -16.45 15.96 -5.79
C ILE A 191 -17.95 16.01 -5.49
N LEU A 192 -18.46 17.19 -5.14
CA LEU A 192 -19.87 17.46 -4.91
C LEU A 192 -20.60 17.67 -6.23
N PHE A 193 -21.62 16.84 -6.48
CA PHE A 193 -22.56 16.99 -7.58
C PHE A 193 -23.82 17.71 -7.11
N GLN A 194 -24.30 18.66 -7.93
CA GLN A 194 -25.44 19.52 -7.61
C GLN A 194 -26.70 19.11 -8.39
N GLY A 195 -27.87 19.49 -7.84
CA GLY A 195 -29.18 19.23 -8.42
C GLY A 195 -29.76 17.85 -8.14
N ASP A 196 -30.83 17.53 -8.87
CA ASP A 196 -31.64 16.30 -8.76
C ASP A 196 -31.25 15.24 -9.82
N GLU A 197 -30.58 15.65 -10.90
CA GLU A 197 -30.09 14.78 -11.97
C GLU A 197 -28.56 14.87 -12.07
N VAL A 198 -27.94 13.82 -12.59
CA VAL A 198 -26.49 13.81 -12.81
C VAL A 198 -26.15 14.65 -14.04
N SER A 199 -25.29 15.64 -13.85
CA SER A 199 -24.52 16.24 -14.95
C SER A 199 -23.12 15.64 -14.94
N PRO A 200 -22.64 15.04 -16.05
CA PRO A 200 -21.28 14.50 -16.09
C PRO A 200 -20.23 15.61 -15.91
N ILE A 201 -19.05 15.23 -15.41
CA ILE A 201 -17.87 16.10 -15.40
C ILE A 201 -17.43 16.32 -16.86
N GLN A 202 -16.98 17.53 -17.19
CA GLN A 202 -16.61 17.86 -18.57
C GLN A 202 -15.40 17.04 -19.00
N ASN A 203 -15.39 16.55 -20.24
CA ASN A 203 -14.27 15.75 -20.77
C ASN A 203 -12.94 16.52 -20.83
N SER A 204 -12.97 17.86 -20.76
CA SER A 204 -11.79 18.70 -20.62
C SER A 204 -11.14 18.63 -19.24
N ASP A 205 -11.92 18.27 -18.22
CA ASP A 205 -11.53 18.41 -16.81
C ASP A 205 -10.89 17.13 -16.27
N TYR A 206 -10.80 16.07 -17.10
CA TYR A 206 -10.13 14.84 -16.72
C TYR A 206 -9.47 14.09 -17.89
N LYS A 207 -8.54 13.21 -17.54
CA LYS A 207 -7.94 12.21 -18.44
C LYS A 207 -8.18 10.81 -17.90
N THR A 208 -8.16 9.82 -18.78
CA THR A 208 -8.35 8.40 -18.42
C THR A 208 -7.13 7.59 -18.78
N ILE A 209 -6.63 6.87 -17.78
CA ILE A 209 -5.59 5.84 -17.90
C ILE A 209 -6.29 4.48 -17.83
N VAL A 210 -5.99 3.60 -18.77
CA VAL A 210 -6.52 2.23 -18.81
C VAL A 210 -5.44 1.30 -18.25
N ILE A 211 -5.83 0.51 -17.26
CA ILE A 211 -4.97 -0.49 -16.62
C ILE A 211 -5.31 -1.84 -17.21
N ASP A 212 -4.29 -2.58 -17.62
CA ASP A 212 -4.46 -3.91 -18.19
C ASP A 212 -5.10 -4.87 -17.19
N GLY A 213 -6.13 -5.59 -17.65
CA GLY A 213 -6.85 -6.52 -16.79
C GLY A 213 -6.02 -7.74 -16.35
N ALA A 214 -5.09 -8.22 -17.16
CA ALA A 214 -4.28 -9.40 -16.85
C ALA A 214 -3.15 -9.07 -15.86
N SER A 215 -2.65 -7.82 -15.86
CA SER A 215 -1.59 -7.38 -14.95
C SER A 215 -2.05 -7.00 -13.54
N LYS A 216 -3.35 -7.09 -13.23
CA LYS A 216 -3.89 -6.61 -11.95
C LYS A 216 -3.30 -7.31 -10.73
N GLU A 217 -3.15 -8.62 -10.79
CA GLU A 217 -2.61 -9.40 -9.67
C GLU A 217 -1.17 -8.99 -9.33
N ASP A 218 -0.30 -8.97 -10.35
CA ASP A 218 1.09 -8.53 -10.21
C ASP A 218 1.17 -7.11 -9.65
N MET A 219 0.36 -6.19 -10.18
CA MET A 219 0.32 -4.81 -9.72
C MET A 219 -0.20 -4.69 -8.27
N ARG A 220 -1.16 -5.53 -7.83
CA ARG A 220 -1.58 -5.56 -6.42
C ARG A 220 -0.46 -6.05 -5.52
N ASN A 221 0.29 -7.08 -5.94
CA ASN A 221 1.44 -7.60 -5.21
C ASN A 221 2.55 -6.55 -5.08
N ASP A 222 2.84 -5.82 -6.16
CA ASP A 222 3.80 -4.71 -6.15
C ASP A 222 3.34 -3.55 -5.26
N LEU A 223 2.05 -3.16 -5.32
CA LEU A 223 1.49 -2.13 -4.42
C LEU A 223 1.66 -2.52 -2.95
N LYS A 224 1.39 -3.78 -2.61
CA LYS A 224 1.53 -4.29 -1.25
C LYS A 224 3.00 -4.33 -0.81
N ARG A 225 3.89 -4.90 -1.63
CA ARG A 225 5.30 -5.14 -1.26
C ARG A 225 6.16 -3.88 -1.29
N LEU A 226 5.97 -3.03 -2.29
CA LEU A 226 6.84 -1.87 -2.54
C LEU A 226 6.31 -0.58 -1.91
N PHE A 227 4.98 -0.45 -1.79
CA PHE A 227 4.34 0.79 -1.34
C PHE A 227 3.50 0.62 -0.06
N GLY A 228 3.34 -0.61 0.45
CA GLY A 228 2.51 -0.87 1.62
C GLY A 228 1.03 -0.60 1.40
N ILE A 229 0.56 -0.58 0.15
CA ILE A 229 -0.84 -0.31 -0.21
C ILE A 229 -1.57 -1.65 -0.38
N HIS A 230 -2.50 -1.93 0.52
CA HIS A 230 -3.33 -3.15 0.53
C HIS A 230 -4.69 -2.89 1.19
N SER A 231 -5.58 -3.88 1.17
CA SER A 231 -6.93 -3.78 1.74
C SER A 231 -6.97 -3.20 3.17
N GLY A 232 -6.19 -3.76 4.09
CA GLY A 232 -6.11 -3.25 5.48
C GLY A 232 -5.49 -1.85 5.62
N SER A 233 -4.60 -1.43 4.71
CA SER A 233 -4.06 -0.06 4.73
C SER A 233 -5.04 0.97 4.20
N ILE A 234 -5.95 0.59 3.31
CA ILE A 234 -6.96 1.45 2.66
C ILE A 234 -8.29 1.49 3.44
N TYR A 235 -8.60 0.40 4.14
CA TYR A 235 -9.78 0.20 4.94
C TYR A 235 -9.35 -0.18 6.37
N PRO A 236 -8.96 0.79 7.21
CA PRO A 236 -8.34 0.53 8.52
C PRO A 236 -9.34 0.14 9.63
N GLU A 237 -10.56 -0.26 9.27
CA GLU A 237 -11.54 -0.79 10.21
C GLU A 237 -11.08 -2.14 10.78
N ILE A 238 -11.41 -2.41 12.05
CA ILE A 238 -10.93 -3.59 12.79
C ILE A 238 -11.15 -4.88 12.01
N ASP A 239 -12.36 -5.07 11.45
CA ASP A 239 -12.74 -6.25 10.69
C ASP A 239 -11.79 -6.53 9.51
N ASN A 240 -11.25 -5.48 8.90
CA ASN A 240 -10.35 -5.58 7.75
C ASN A 240 -8.89 -5.82 8.15
N LEU A 241 -8.54 -5.59 9.42
CA LEU A 241 -7.19 -5.78 9.96
C LEU A 241 -6.97 -7.18 10.52
N VAL A 242 -8.04 -7.96 10.80
CA VAL A 242 -7.94 -9.29 11.42
C VAL A 242 -6.98 -10.20 10.65
N LYS A 243 -7.19 -10.36 9.34
CA LYS A 243 -6.36 -11.24 8.50
C LYS A 243 -4.90 -10.78 8.43
N ASP A 244 -4.67 -9.46 8.39
CA ASP A 244 -3.32 -8.91 8.37
C ASP A 244 -2.61 -9.11 9.72
N ILE A 245 -3.35 -9.07 10.84
CA ILE A 245 -2.83 -9.36 12.18
C ILE A 245 -2.56 -10.86 12.35
N GLU A 246 -3.45 -11.75 11.87
CA GLU A 246 -3.24 -13.20 11.90
C GLU A 246 -1.94 -13.58 11.19
N VAL A 247 -1.74 -13.12 9.96
CA VAL A 247 -0.52 -13.39 9.19
C VAL A 247 0.74 -12.79 9.85
N LYS A 248 0.62 -11.62 10.49
CA LYS A 248 1.73 -11.04 11.24
C LYS A 248 2.05 -11.86 12.49
N SER A 249 1.03 -12.40 13.16
CA SER A 249 1.17 -13.13 14.42
C SER A 249 2.04 -14.38 14.27
N ASP A 250 2.00 -15.03 13.11
CA ASP A 250 2.91 -16.15 12.78
C ASP A 250 4.40 -15.76 12.78
N ARG A 251 4.72 -14.47 12.62
CA ARG A 251 6.09 -13.95 12.53
C ARG A 251 6.51 -13.13 13.75
N ILE A 252 5.58 -12.84 14.66
CA ILE A 252 5.87 -12.05 15.85
C ILE A 252 6.56 -12.96 16.87
N ASN A 253 7.74 -12.55 17.32
CA ASN A 253 8.40 -13.16 18.46
C ASN A 253 8.00 -12.38 19.73
N ASN A 254 7.06 -12.95 20.50
CA ASN A 254 6.64 -12.45 21.81
C ASN A 254 7.17 -13.32 22.96
N ASN A 255 8.26 -14.05 22.73
CA ASN A 255 8.90 -14.80 23.80
C ASN A 255 9.31 -13.84 24.94
N GLU A 256 9.22 -14.34 26.17
CA GLU A 256 9.63 -13.54 27.33
C GLU A 256 11.10 -13.14 27.22
N PHE A 257 11.43 -11.94 27.71
CA PHE A 257 12.82 -11.54 27.80
C PHE A 257 13.57 -12.46 28.77
N SER A 258 14.52 -13.23 28.24
CA SER A 258 15.39 -14.12 29.00
C SER A 258 16.75 -14.23 28.30
N LEU A 259 17.78 -14.60 29.06
CA LEU A 259 19.10 -14.85 28.49
C LEU A 259 19.04 -15.91 27.39
N ASP A 260 18.30 -16.99 27.60
CA ASP A 260 18.19 -18.11 26.67
C ASP A 260 17.61 -17.67 25.33
N ASN A 261 16.54 -16.88 25.36
CA ASN A 261 15.90 -16.37 24.16
C ASN A 261 16.81 -15.39 23.40
N GLU A 262 17.58 -14.56 24.11
CA GLU A 262 18.56 -13.66 23.48
C GLU A 262 19.75 -14.44 22.90
N LEU A 263 20.24 -15.48 23.58
CA LEU A 263 21.30 -16.36 23.07
C LEU A 263 20.83 -17.11 21.81
N ASP A 264 19.60 -17.60 21.78
CA ASP A 264 19.00 -18.20 20.58
C ASP A 264 18.93 -17.20 19.43
N LEU A 265 18.61 -15.93 19.68
CA LEU A 265 18.65 -14.87 18.67
C LEU A 265 20.08 -14.61 18.15
N VAL A 266 21.08 -14.62 19.03
CA VAL A 266 22.50 -14.50 18.66
C VAL A 266 22.91 -15.63 17.72
N ILE A 267 22.57 -16.88 18.03
CA ILE A 267 22.88 -18.04 17.18
C ILE A 267 22.12 -17.97 15.84
N ASN A 268 20.86 -17.55 15.85
CA ASN A 268 20.09 -17.36 14.62
C ASN A 268 20.70 -16.28 13.72
N ASN A 269 21.22 -15.19 14.29
CA ASN A 269 21.91 -14.14 13.55
C ASN A 269 23.23 -14.63 12.95
N LEU A 270 24.05 -15.34 13.73
CA LEU A 270 25.27 -15.97 13.23
C LEU A 270 24.96 -16.94 12.08
N THR A 271 23.91 -17.76 12.21
CA THR A 271 23.48 -18.68 11.16
C THR A 271 23.15 -17.95 9.85
N ARG A 272 22.47 -16.79 9.94
CA ARG A 272 22.16 -15.95 8.77
C ARG A 272 23.43 -15.38 8.12
N GLU A 273 24.38 -14.92 8.93
CA GLU A 273 25.66 -14.40 8.42
C GLU A 273 26.49 -15.51 7.76
N ILE A 274 26.57 -16.69 8.37
CA ILE A 274 27.18 -17.88 7.78
C ILE A 274 26.54 -18.21 6.43
N ASN A 275 25.21 -18.24 6.35
CA ASN A 275 24.51 -18.53 5.09
C ASN A 275 24.77 -17.47 4.02
N TYR A 276 24.83 -16.20 4.39
CA TYR A 276 25.23 -15.11 3.48
C TYR A 276 26.63 -15.32 2.89
N PHE A 277 27.61 -15.73 3.72
CA PHE A 277 28.94 -16.05 3.22
C PHE A 277 28.93 -17.31 2.34
N LYS A 278 28.18 -18.35 2.70
CA LYS A 278 28.01 -19.55 1.85
C LYS A 278 27.50 -19.19 0.46
N GLU A 279 26.44 -18.37 0.36
CA GLU A 279 25.89 -17.92 -0.93
C GLU A 279 26.93 -17.16 -1.76
N LYS A 280 27.70 -16.27 -1.14
CA LYS A 280 28.79 -15.55 -1.82
C LYS A 280 29.91 -16.47 -2.32
N ILE A 281 30.29 -17.47 -1.53
CA ILE A 281 31.31 -18.44 -1.90
C ILE A 281 30.82 -19.29 -3.08
N ILE A 282 29.56 -19.74 -3.05
CA ILE A 282 28.92 -20.43 -4.18
C ILE A 282 28.95 -19.57 -5.44
N ASP A 283 28.50 -18.32 -5.35
CA ASP A 283 28.44 -17.40 -6.48
C ASP A 283 29.83 -17.11 -7.08
N CYS A 284 30.87 -17.08 -6.24
CA CYS A 284 32.25 -16.91 -6.67
C CYS A 284 32.81 -18.19 -7.30
N SER A 285 32.56 -19.35 -6.66
CA SER A 285 32.97 -20.68 -7.14
C SER A 285 32.33 -21.04 -8.48
N ASN A 286 31.04 -20.77 -8.67
CA ASN A 286 30.32 -21.00 -9.93
C ASN A 286 30.84 -20.16 -11.11
N LYS A 287 31.55 -19.05 -10.84
CA LYS A 287 32.15 -18.18 -11.87
C LYS A 287 33.62 -18.50 -12.13
N PHE A 288 34.18 -19.50 -11.44
CA PHE A 288 35.58 -19.84 -11.52
C PHE A 288 35.95 -20.47 -12.87
N ASP A 289 37.01 -19.96 -13.49
CA ASP A 289 37.59 -20.47 -14.72
C ASP A 289 39.11 -20.45 -14.57
N LYS A 290 39.75 -21.63 -14.63
CA LYS A 290 41.18 -21.87 -14.28
C LYS A 290 42.15 -21.05 -15.14
N ASP A 291 41.72 -20.57 -16.31
CA ASP A 291 42.59 -19.89 -17.26
C ASP A 291 42.58 -18.35 -17.18
N LYS A 292 41.73 -17.70 -16.35
CA LYS A 292 41.49 -16.24 -16.48
C LYS A 292 41.42 -15.33 -15.24
N ASN A 293 41.37 -15.80 -14.00
CA ASN A 293 40.85 -14.92 -12.93
C ASN A 293 41.65 -14.87 -11.61
N GLU A 294 42.81 -14.17 -11.61
CA GLU A 294 43.45 -13.68 -10.36
C GLU A 294 42.46 -12.85 -9.51
N GLU A 295 41.62 -12.03 -10.16
CA GLU A 295 40.65 -11.18 -9.47
C GLU A 295 39.55 -11.97 -8.72
N LEU A 296 39.18 -13.16 -9.20
CA LEU A 296 38.21 -14.02 -8.48
C LEU A 296 38.85 -14.70 -7.28
N ILE A 297 40.14 -15.03 -7.35
CA ILE A 297 40.88 -15.58 -6.21
C ILE A 297 40.97 -14.53 -5.10
N ASP A 298 41.33 -13.28 -5.44
CA ASP A 298 41.34 -12.16 -4.49
C ASP A 298 39.95 -11.90 -3.87
N GLN A 299 38.88 -12.00 -4.66
CA GLN A 299 37.51 -11.90 -4.17
C GLN A 299 37.16 -13.04 -3.21
N MET A 300 37.54 -14.27 -3.53
CA MET A 300 37.30 -15.45 -2.68
C MET A 300 38.06 -15.33 -1.35
N ILE A 301 39.34 -14.98 -1.38
CA ILE A 301 40.16 -14.75 -0.17
C ILE A 301 39.50 -13.69 0.71
N LYS A 302 39.04 -12.58 0.12
CA LYS A 302 38.37 -11.52 0.86
C LYS A 302 37.08 -12.01 1.53
N ILE A 303 36.25 -12.78 0.83
CA ILE A 303 35.00 -13.34 1.38
C ILE A 303 35.32 -14.26 2.58
N ILE A 304 36.35 -15.10 2.46
CA ILE A 304 36.80 -15.99 3.54
C ILE A 304 37.27 -15.17 4.74
N MET A 305 38.19 -14.20 4.54
CA MET A 305 38.68 -13.33 5.62
C MET A 305 37.56 -12.57 6.33
N ASP A 306 36.59 -12.04 5.58
CA ASP A 306 35.43 -11.35 6.15
C ASP A 306 34.57 -12.32 7.00
N SER A 307 34.41 -13.57 6.55
CA SER A 307 33.69 -14.61 7.29
C SER A 307 34.43 -15.04 8.57
N GLU A 308 35.75 -15.22 8.52
CA GLU A 308 36.58 -15.58 9.68
C GLU A 308 36.53 -14.48 10.74
N ARG A 309 36.62 -13.21 10.31
CA ARG A 309 36.51 -12.06 11.21
C ARG A 309 35.14 -11.97 11.87
N CYS A 310 34.07 -12.20 11.11
CA CYS A 310 32.70 -12.25 11.63
C CYS A 310 32.57 -13.34 12.69
N ILE A 311 32.94 -14.58 12.37
CA ILE A 311 32.85 -15.73 13.30
C ILE A 311 33.71 -15.50 14.55
N SER A 312 34.93 -14.99 14.38
CA SER A 312 35.85 -14.68 15.50
C SER A 312 35.25 -13.67 16.48
N TYR A 313 34.49 -12.69 15.98
CA TYR A 313 33.79 -11.73 16.85
C TYR A 313 32.78 -12.43 17.77
N TYR A 314 31.90 -13.28 17.23
CA TYR A 314 30.94 -14.04 18.06
C TYR A 314 31.63 -14.95 19.07
N LYS A 315 32.74 -15.57 18.68
CA LYS A 315 33.56 -16.40 19.59
C LYS A 315 34.04 -15.61 20.80
N GLU A 316 34.70 -14.48 20.58
CA GLU A 316 35.29 -13.71 21.69
C GLU A 316 34.20 -13.16 22.62
N GLU A 317 33.09 -12.68 22.07
CA GLU A 317 31.94 -12.20 22.87
C GLU A 317 31.28 -13.33 23.67
N LEU A 318 31.11 -14.53 23.10
CA LEU A 318 30.58 -15.70 23.84
C LEU A 318 31.54 -16.17 24.94
N LYS A 319 32.86 -16.06 24.73
CA LYS A 319 33.86 -16.34 25.76
C LYS A 319 33.78 -15.36 26.91
N GLU A 320 33.72 -14.08 26.58
CA GLU A 320 33.59 -13.01 27.56
C GLU A 320 32.30 -13.19 28.38
N LEU A 321 31.18 -13.45 27.71
CA LEU A 321 29.90 -13.70 28.37
C LEU A 321 29.95 -14.90 29.33
N LYS A 322 30.61 -16.01 28.93
CA LYS A 322 30.80 -17.18 29.80
C LYS A 322 31.61 -16.86 31.06
N LEU A 323 32.57 -15.94 30.98
CA LEU A 323 33.37 -15.50 32.13
C LEU A 323 32.54 -14.65 33.10
N TYR A 324 31.65 -13.80 32.57
CA TYR A 324 30.80 -12.94 33.38
C TYR A 324 29.63 -13.69 34.05
N GLU A 325 28.99 -14.62 33.35
CA GLU A 325 27.87 -15.43 33.87
C GLU A 325 28.29 -16.88 34.14
N CYS A 326 29.23 -17.06 35.07
CA CYS A 326 29.76 -18.37 35.45
C CYS A 326 28.64 -19.36 35.87
N HIS A 327 28.67 -20.57 35.28
CA HIS A 327 27.77 -21.72 35.54
C HIS A 327 26.36 -21.67 34.93
N ASN A 328 26.11 -20.79 33.96
CA ASN A 328 24.84 -20.83 33.22
C ASN A 328 24.86 -21.94 32.14
N LEU A 329 24.11 -23.02 32.37
CA LEU A 329 24.00 -24.17 31.46
C LEU A 329 23.55 -23.79 30.04
N ASN A 330 22.82 -22.68 29.90
CA ASN A 330 22.31 -22.23 28.62
C ASN A 330 23.39 -21.56 27.76
N ILE A 331 24.38 -20.93 28.39
CA ILE A 331 25.59 -20.43 27.70
C ILE A 331 26.41 -21.61 27.19
N ASP A 332 26.58 -22.67 27.99
CA ASP A 332 27.29 -23.87 27.57
C ASP A 332 26.61 -24.55 26.37
N SER A 333 25.28 -24.67 26.40
CA SER A 333 24.49 -25.18 25.27
C SER A 333 24.64 -24.31 24.01
N THR A 334 24.61 -22.99 24.18
CA THR A 334 24.79 -22.03 23.09
C THR A 334 26.18 -22.14 22.45
N ILE A 335 27.22 -22.31 23.25
CA ILE A 335 28.59 -22.53 22.76
C ILE A 335 28.71 -23.83 21.98
N ILE A 336 28.01 -24.89 22.40
CA ILE A 336 27.96 -26.16 21.65
C ILE A 336 27.32 -25.92 20.27
N ASN A 337 26.20 -25.20 20.21
CA ASN A 337 25.52 -24.87 18.95
C ASN A 337 26.39 -23.98 18.05
N TYR A 338 27.03 -22.96 18.61
CA TYR A 338 28.02 -22.11 17.93
C TYR A 338 29.12 -22.97 17.29
N ASN A 339 29.77 -23.82 18.08
CA ASN A 339 30.87 -24.65 17.60
C ASN A 339 30.39 -25.56 16.46
N LYS A 340 29.21 -26.17 16.60
CA LYS A 340 28.60 -27.00 15.54
C LYS A 340 28.40 -26.23 14.24
N LEU A 341 27.84 -25.03 14.29
CA LEU A 341 27.64 -24.17 13.10
C LEU A 341 28.96 -23.81 12.41
N VAL A 342 30.00 -23.50 13.20
CA VAL A 342 31.32 -23.19 12.66
C VAL A 342 31.93 -24.41 11.98
N TYR A 343 31.83 -25.60 12.57
CA TYR A 343 32.27 -26.85 11.92
C TYR A 343 31.55 -27.08 10.58
N GLU A 344 30.22 -27.02 10.56
CA GLU A 344 29.45 -27.22 9.33
C GLU A 344 29.71 -26.16 8.25
N PHE A 345 30.11 -24.94 8.63
CA PHE A 345 30.52 -23.90 7.70
C PHE A 345 31.91 -24.15 7.13
N VAL A 346 32.84 -24.54 7.99
CA VAL A 346 34.23 -24.83 7.62
C VAL A 346 34.30 -26.02 6.66
N ASP A 347 33.67 -27.16 7.01
CA ASP A 347 33.64 -28.35 6.16
C ASP A 347 33.07 -28.02 4.78
N TYR A 348 32.09 -27.12 4.75
CA TYR A 348 31.47 -26.63 3.52
C TYR A 348 32.43 -25.76 2.69
N ILE A 349 33.18 -24.86 3.34
CA ILE A 349 34.16 -24.00 2.66
C ILE A 349 35.27 -24.84 2.05
N GLU A 350 35.86 -25.78 2.80
CA GLU A 350 36.98 -26.62 2.34
C GLU A 350 36.65 -27.33 1.02
N ILE A 351 35.43 -27.84 0.88
CA ILE A 351 34.92 -28.45 -0.35
C ILE A 351 34.84 -27.43 -1.49
N CYS A 352 34.38 -26.21 -1.23
CA CYS A 352 34.16 -25.19 -2.25
C CYS A 352 35.45 -24.52 -2.75
N ILE A 353 36.53 -24.56 -1.97
CA ILE A 353 37.80 -23.88 -2.27
C ILE A 353 38.92 -24.84 -2.70
N GLU A 354 38.64 -26.14 -2.80
CA GLU A 354 39.62 -27.16 -3.22
C GLU A 354 40.28 -26.81 -4.57
N ASP A 355 39.52 -26.19 -5.48
CA ASP A 355 40.00 -25.73 -6.78
C ASP A 355 40.74 -24.37 -6.77
N PHE A 356 40.73 -23.65 -5.63
CA PHE A 356 41.29 -22.30 -5.46
C PHE A 356 42.68 -22.27 -4.79
N ASP A 357 43.18 -23.39 -4.26
CA ASP A 357 44.47 -23.50 -3.55
C ASP A 357 44.61 -22.52 -2.36
N ILE A 358 43.51 -22.32 -1.62
CA ILE A 358 43.44 -21.43 -0.44
C ILE A 358 43.42 -22.28 0.84
N GLU A 359 44.29 -21.98 1.81
CA GLU A 359 44.25 -22.57 3.16
C GLU A 359 43.30 -21.80 4.09
N VAL A 360 42.44 -22.51 4.82
CA VAL A 360 41.54 -21.97 5.85
C VAL A 360 41.99 -22.51 7.22
N ASN A 361 42.22 -21.62 8.20
CA ASN A 361 42.73 -22.04 9.50
C ASN A 361 41.62 -22.18 10.55
N ILE A 362 41.14 -23.42 10.66
CA ILE A 362 39.94 -23.83 11.42
C ILE A 362 40.14 -23.76 12.94
N GLU A 363 41.35 -23.99 13.44
CA GLU A 363 41.59 -24.11 14.89
C GLU A 363 41.38 -22.79 15.63
N ASN A 364 41.46 -21.65 14.93
CA ASN A 364 41.35 -20.33 15.55
C ASN A 364 39.91 -19.84 15.72
N LEU A 365 38.90 -20.51 15.16
CA LEU A 365 37.50 -20.02 15.15
C LEU A 365 36.59 -20.68 16.21
N LYS A 366 37.08 -21.69 16.93
CA LYS A 366 36.32 -22.42 17.97
C LYS A 366 36.39 -21.74 19.33
N VAL A 367 35.29 -21.75 20.08
CA VAL A 367 35.24 -21.22 21.46
C VAL A 367 35.96 -22.16 22.41
#